data_AF-A0A937GPN2-F1
#
_entry.id   AF-A0A937GPN2-F1
#
_cell.length_a   1.000
_cell.length_b   1.000
_cell.length_c   1.000
_cell.angle_alpha   90.00
_cell.angle_beta   90.00
_cell.angle_gamma   90.00
#
_symmetry.space_group_name_H-M   'P 1'
#
loop_
_entity.id
_entity.type
_entity.pdbx_description
1 polymer ?
#
loop_
_entity_poly.entity_id
_entity_poly.type
_entity_poly.pdbx_seq_one_letter_code
_entity_poly.pdbx_strand_id
1 'polypeptide(L)'
;GFIYMVSSFSITGTVNSFGKNQIDYFKRINKMNLKSKLLIGFGISNKNTFNDAVNYSKGAIIGSAFIKFLKTNKIENIKSFIDQIRG
;
A
#
# COMPACT_ATOMS: atom_id res chain seq x y z
N GLY A 1 -11.87 1.11 14.40
CA GLY A 1 -11.71 1.73 13.07
C GLY A 1 -10.25 1.86 12.70
N PHE A 2 -9.96 2.27 11.46
CA PHE A 2 -8.60 2.59 11.00
C PHE A 2 -8.62 3.94 10.28
N ILE A 3 -7.45 4.59 10.19
CA ILE A 3 -7.25 5.78 9.38
C ILE A 3 -6.62 5.35 8.07
N TYR A 4 -7.27 5.70 6.97
CA TYR A 4 -6.75 5.46 5.64
C TYR A 4 -5.84 6.62 5.22
N MET A 5 -4.54 6.37 5.17
CA MET A 5 -3.53 7.31 4.71
C MET A 5 -3.31 7.17 3.20
N VAL A 6 -3.59 8.25 2.47
CA VAL A 6 -3.47 8.32 1.00
C VAL A 6 -2.14 8.99 0.64
N SER A 7 -1.33 8.31 -0.16
CA SER A 7 0.07 8.68 -0.41
C SER A 7 0.29 9.77 -1.48
N SER A 8 -0.67 10.05 -2.38
CA SER A 8 -0.56 11.14 -3.36
C SER A 8 -1.90 11.42 -4.06
N PHE A 9 -2.14 12.69 -4.41
CA PHE A 9 -3.31 13.14 -5.18
C PHE A 9 -3.19 12.92 -6.70
N SER A 10 -1.99 12.65 -7.22
CA SER A 10 -1.76 12.63 -8.67
C SER A 10 -0.63 11.68 -9.05
N ILE A 11 -0.90 10.39 -9.30
CA ILE A 11 -0.32 9.66 -10.44
C ILE A 11 -1.22 8.47 -10.81
N THR A 12 -1.74 8.51 -12.03
CA THR A 12 -2.16 7.36 -12.82
C THR A 12 -0.91 6.54 -13.19
N GLY A 13 -0.38 5.73 -12.27
CA GLY A 13 0.83 4.97 -12.56
C GLY A 13 1.43 4.27 -11.35
N THR A 14 1.97 3.07 -11.58
CA THR A 14 2.71 2.28 -10.59
C THR A 14 3.91 3.08 -10.09
N VAL A 15 3.98 3.36 -8.78
CA VAL A 15 5.16 3.98 -8.16
C VAL A 15 6.08 2.86 -7.69
N ASN A 16 7.37 2.91 -8.04
CA ASN A 16 8.33 1.87 -7.62
C ASN A 16 8.72 1.99 -6.14
N SER A 17 8.57 3.18 -5.55
CA SER A 17 8.82 3.46 -4.14
C SER A 17 8.10 4.75 -3.71
N PHE A 18 7.96 4.96 -2.39
CA PHE A 18 7.45 6.22 -1.86
C PHE A 18 8.55 7.30 -1.91
N GLY A 19 8.21 8.49 -2.41
CA GLY A 19 9.08 9.65 -2.38
C GLY A 19 9.21 10.26 -0.98
N LYS A 20 10.17 11.17 -0.83
CA LYS A 20 10.50 11.82 0.46
C LYS A 20 9.30 12.48 1.14
N ASN A 21 8.49 13.21 0.37
CA ASN A 21 7.32 13.92 0.91
C ASN A 21 6.26 12.95 1.48
N GLN A 22 6.08 11.78 0.86
CA GLN A 22 5.18 10.74 1.39
C GLN A 22 5.71 10.16 2.69
N ILE A 23 6.99 9.82 2.71
CA ILE A 23 7.65 9.28 3.90
C ILE A 23 7.55 10.28 5.07
N ASP A 24 7.79 11.57 4.81
CA ASP A 24 7.69 12.62 5.83
C ASP A 24 6.25 12.80 6.33
N TYR A 25 5.26 12.72 5.43
CA TYR A 25 3.85 12.69 5.81
C TYR A 25 3.54 11.49 6.72
N PHE A 26 3.96 10.27 6.36
CA PHE A 26 3.70 9.08 7.16
C PHE A 26 4.37 9.16 8.54
N LYS A 27 5.63 9.63 8.60
CA LYS A 27 6.35 9.87 9.86
C LYS A 27 5.62 10.89 10.72
N ARG A 28 5.08 11.97 10.14
CA ARG A 28 4.33 12.98 10.87
C ARG A 28 3.08 12.39 11.53
N ILE A 29 2.30 11.58 10.80
CA ILE A 29 1.09 10.93 11.35
C ILE A 29 1.46 9.89 12.41
N ASN A 30 2.52 9.10 12.21
CA ASN A 30 3.00 8.15 13.23
C ASN A 30 3.38 8.84 14.55
N LYS A 31 4.00 10.03 14.48
CA LYS A 31 4.36 10.83 15.67
C LYS A 31 3.16 11.37 16.45
N MET A 32 1.95 11.34 15.89
CA MET A 32 0.73 11.80 16.58
C MET A 32 0.21 10.77 17.61
N ASN A 33 0.78 9.56 17.68
CA ASN A 33 0.40 8.52 18.65
C ASN A 33 -1.13 8.27 18.70
N LEU A 34 -1.76 8.23 17.53
CA LEU A 34 -3.20 8.04 17.41
C LEU A 34 -3.60 6.64 17.89
N LYS A 35 -4.75 6.54 18.56
CA LYS A 35 -5.31 5.25 19.02
C LYS A 35 -5.75 4.36 17.86
N SER A 36 -6.13 4.95 16.74
CA SER A 36 -6.59 4.23 15.54
C SER A 36 -5.41 3.65 14.77
N LYS A 37 -5.58 2.42 14.25
CA LYS A 37 -4.58 1.81 13.36
C LYS A 37 -4.47 2.62 12.07
N LEU A 38 -3.26 2.75 11.57
CA LEU A 38 -2.95 3.45 10.34
C LEU A 38 -2.80 2.42 9.22
N LEU A 39 -3.50 2.62 8.10
CA LEU A 39 -3.33 1.83 6.87
C LEU A 39 -2.92 2.75 5.74
N ILE A 40 -1.89 2.37 4.98
CA ILE A 40 -1.45 3.10 3.79
C ILE A 40 -2.03 2.44 2.55
N GLY A 41 -2.46 3.24 1.59
CA GLY A 41 -2.78 2.74 0.25
C GLY A 41 -2.37 3.74 -0.81
N PHE A 42 -2.61 3.35 -2.07
CA PHE A 42 -2.09 3.98 -3.29
C PHE A 42 -0.60 3.75 -3.52
N GLY A 43 -0.26 3.28 -4.73
CA GLY A 43 1.10 2.97 -5.15
C GLY A 43 1.63 1.58 -4.77
N ILE A 44 0.84 0.78 -4.04
CA ILE A 44 1.24 -0.56 -3.60
C ILE A 44 0.89 -1.59 -4.66
N SER A 45 1.91 -2.24 -5.22
CA SER A 45 1.75 -3.15 -6.38
C SER A 45 2.64 -4.38 -6.35
N ASN A 46 3.62 -4.42 -5.46
CA ASN A 46 4.61 -5.48 -5.34
C ASN A 46 5.09 -5.59 -3.88
N LYS A 47 5.88 -6.62 -3.58
CA LYS A 47 6.45 -6.85 -2.24
C LYS A 47 7.23 -5.67 -1.68
N ASN A 48 8.02 -4.98 -2.52
CA ASN A 48 8.85 -3.86 -2.07
C ASN A 48 7.97 -2.69 -1.60
N THR A 49 7.02 -2.26 -2.44
CA THR A 49 6.07 -1.19 -2.10
C THR A 49 5.15 -1.56 -0.91
N PHE A 50 4.85 -2.86 -0.74
CA PHE A 50 4.13 -3.35 0.44
C PHE A 50 4.98 -3.25 1.70
N ASN A 51 6.23 -3.72 1.67
CA ASN A 51 7.18 -3.63 2.78
C ASN A 51 7.42 -2.19 3.20
N ASP A 52 7.62 -1.29 2.24
CA ASP A 52 7.77 0.14 2.51
C ASP A 52 6.52 0.73 3.19
N ALA A 53 5.32 0.30 2.79
CA ALA A 53 4.08 0.78 3.40
C ALA A 53 3.95 0.29 4.85
N VAL A 54 4.24 -0.97 5.13
CA VAL A 54 4.14 -1.52 6.49
C VAL A 54 5.25 -1.05 7.42
N ASN A 55 6.36 -0.51 6.90
CA ASN A 55 7.38 0.18 7.71
C ASN A 55 6.83 1.43 8.41
N TYR A 56 5.79 2.05 7.85
CA TYR A 56 5.21 3.29 8.38
C TYR A 56 3.73 3.15 8.77
N SER A 57 3.18 1.93 8.77
CA SER A 57 1.76 1.71 9.05
C SER A 57 1.53 0.33 9.68
N LYS A 58 0.29 0.03 10.04
CA LYS A 58 -0.10 -1.30 10.55
C LYS A 58 -0.65 -2.21 9.45
N GLY A 59 -0.59 -1.79 8.19
CA GLY A 59 -1.04 -2.57 7.05
C GLY A 59 -1.19 -1.73 5.78
N ALA A 60 -1.42 -2.41 4.67
CA ALA A 60 -1.47 -1.83 3.33
C ALA A 60 -2.76 -2.18 2.61
N ILE A 61 -3.24 -1.26 1.76
CA ILE A 61 -4.41 -1.45 0.89
C ILE A 61 -3.95 -1.53 -0.57
N ILE A 62 -4.29 -2.64 -1.25
CA ILE A 62 -3.89 -2.94 -2.63
C ILE A 62 -5.15 -3.06 -3.49
N GLY A 63 -5.43 -2.02 -4.27
CA GLY A 63 -6.58 -1.98 -5.18
C GLY A 63 -6.20 -2.19 -6.64
N SER A 64 -5.57 -1.18 -7.25
CA SER A 64 -5.32 -1.15 -8.70
C SER A 64 -4.50 -2.35 -9.20
N ALA A 65 -3.49 -2.80 -8.45
CA ALA A 65 -2.70 -3.97 -8.82
C ALA A 65 -3.53 -5.26 -8.80
N PHE A 66 -4.42 -5.40 -7.80
CA PHE A 66 -5.32 -6.56 -7.70
C PHE A 66 -6.34 -6.58 -8.84
N ILE A 67 -6.97 -5.43 -9.16
CA ILE A 67 -7.87 -5.33 -10.31
C ILE A 67 -7.14 -5.61 -11.63
N LYS A 68 -5.91 -5.11 -11.79
CA LYS A 68 -5.09 -5.41 -12.97
C LYS A 68 -4.76 -6.91 -13.07
N PHE A 69 -4.46 -7.55 -11.95
CA PHE A 69 -4.25 -8.99 -11.89
C PHE A 69 -5.49 -9.77 -12.33
N LEU A 70 -6.67 -9.43 -11.82
CA LEU A 70 -7.94 -10.09 -12.17
C LEU A 70 -8.34 -9.92 -13.64
N LYS A 71 -7.88 -8.87 -14.32
CA LYS A 71 -8.12 -8.70 -15.77
C LYS A 71 -7.44 -9.76 -16.63
N THR A 72 -6.34 -10.34 -16.16
CA THR A 72 -5.51 -11.28 -16.94
C THR A 72 -5.37 -12.65 -16.31
N ASN A 73 -5.91 -12.86 -15.10
CA ASN A 73 -5.76 -14.09 -14.33
C ASN A 73 -7.11 -14.58 -13.78
N LYS A 74 -7.20 -15.90 -13.58
CA LYS A 74 -8.36 -16.54 -12.93
C LYS A 74 -8.35 -16.31 -11.42
N ILE A 75 -9.53 -16.42 -10.81
CA ILE A 75 -9.75 -16.31 -9.35
C ILE A 75 -8.92 -17.33 -8.57
N GLU A 76 -8.71 -18.52 -9.14
CA GLU A 76 -7.86 -19.58 -8.56
C GLU A 76 -6.42 -19.10 -8.27
N ASN A 77 -5.92 -18.12 -9.04
CA ASN A 77 -4.57 -17.59 -8.89
C ASN A 77 -4.46 -16.48 -7.83
N ILE A 78 -5.56 -16.09 -7.16
CA ILE A 78 -5.54 -15.03 -6.15
C ILE A 78 -4.56 -15.35 -5.01
N LYS A 79 -4.46 -16.62 -4.60
CA LYS A 79 -3.49 -17.04 -3.59
C LYS A 79 -2.05 -16.71 -4.03
N SER A 80 -1.71 -17.01 -5.28
CA SER A 80 -0.40 -16.71 -5.85
C SER A 80 -0.11 -15.21 -5.85
N PHE A 81 -1.10 -14.37 -6.19
CA PHE A 81 -0.96 -12.91 -6.10
C PHE A 81 -0.67 -12.44 -4.67
N ILE A 82 -1.39 -12.97 -3.67
CA ILE A 82 -1.17 -12.62 -2.27
C ILE A 82 0.22 -13.04 -1.81
N ASP A 83 0.65 -14.26 -2.16
CA ASP A 83 1.95 -14.81 -1.79
C ASP A 83 3.10 -13.98 -2.41
N GLN A 84 2.96 -13.53 -3.67
CA GLN A 84 3.93 -12.64 -4.32
C GLN A 84 4.11 -11.29 -3.59
N ILE A 85 3.06 -10.79 -2.94
CA ILE A 85 3.10 -9.52 -2.20
C ILE A 85 3.65 -9.74 -0.80
N ARG A 86 3.18 -10.75 -0.07
CA ARG A 86 3.49 -10.95 1.35
C ARG A 86 4.84 -11.65 1.56
N GLY A 87 5.27 -12.49 0.61
CA GLY A 87 6.39 -13.41 0.82
C GLY A 87 5.93 -14.70 1.46
#